data_AF-A0A3D2G3B9-F1
#
_entry.id   AF-A0A3D2G3B9-F1
#
_cell.length_a   1.000
_cell.length_b   1.000
_cell.length_c   1.000
_cell.angle_alpha   90.00
_cell.angle_beta   90.00
_cell.angle_gamma   90.00
#
_symmetry.space_group_name_H-M   'P 1'
#
loop_
_entity.id
_entity.type
_entity.pdbx_description
1 polymer ?
#
loop_
_entity_poly.entity_id
_entity_poly.type
_entity_poly.pdbx_seq_one_letter_code
_entity_poly.pdbx_strand_id
1 'polypeptide(L)'
;AGRAEARRIADGRFLEVWVRAGLETCKARDPKKLYLKALEGKIRSFTGIDSPYEEPTDAELVLDTEVLSEEECVNRLTDAIFDYLEGGDTL
;
A
#
# COMPACT_ATOMS: atom_id res chain seq x y z
N ALA A 1 -4.99 -2.02 -13.30
CA ALA A 1 -4.02 -2.07 -14.45
C ALA A 1 -2.57 -1.74 -14.07
N GLY A 2 -2.31 -0.72 -13.24
CA GLY A 2 -0.93 -0.27 -12.97
C GLY A 2 -0.03 -1.28 -12.22
N ARG A 3 -0.58 -2.06 -11.28
CA ARG A 3 0.22 -3.00 -10.47
C ARG A 3 0.75 -4.19 -11.27
N ALA A 4 -0.08 -4.77 -12.14
CA ALA A 4 0.33 -5.82 -13.07
C ALA A 4 1.46 -5.37 -14.01
N GLU A 5 1.40 -4.12 -14.47
CA GLU A 5 2.46 -3.54 -15.31
C GLU A 5 3.76 -3.30 -14.52
N ALA A 6 3.67 -2.81 -13.29
CA ALA A 6 4.83 -2.65 -12.41
C ALA A 6 5.54 -4.01 -12.16
N ARG A 7 4.76 -5.06 -11.88
CA ARG A 7 5.24 -6.43 -11.72
C ARG A 7 5.94 -6.95 -12.98
N ARG A 8 5.40 -6.64 -14.16
CA ARG A 8 5.98 -7.01 -15.46
C ARG A 8 7.31 -6.29 -15.72
N ILE A 9 7.41 -5.00 -15.42
CA ILE A 9 8.64 -4.20 -15.63
C ILE A 9 9.76 -4.64 -14.68
N ALA A 10 9.41 -5.04 -13.47
CA ALA A 10 10.35 -5.48 -12.44
C ALA A 10 10.94 -6.89 -12.69
N ASP A 11 10.54 -7.58 -13.76
CA ASP A 11 11.12 -8.85 -14.22
C ASP A 11 11.26 -9.92 -13.11
N GLY A 12 10.15 -10.13 -12.39
CA GLY A 12 10.10 -11.09 -11.27
C GLY A 12 10.75 -10.60 -9.98
N ARG A 13 11.50 -9.49 -10.00
CA ARG A 13 12.08 -8.82 -8.83
C ARG A 13 11.12 -7.82 -8.18
N PHE A 14 9.93 -8.29 -7.82
CA PHE A 14 8.85 -7.45 -7.31
C PHE A 14 8.16 -8.08 -6.10
N LEU A 15 8.05 -7.30 -5.02
CA LEU A 15 7.29 -7.65 -3.82
C LEU A 15 6.19 -6.61 -3.62
N GLU A 16 4.93 -6.99 -3.81
CA GLU A 16 3.78 -6.10 -3.63
C GLU A 16 3.40 -6.03 -2.15
N VAL A 17 3.60 -4.87 -1.55
CA VAL A 17 3.23 -4.61 -0.16
C VAL A 17 1.98 -3.74 -0.11
N TRP A 18 0.87 -4.31 0.37
CA TRP A 18 -0.37 -3.60 0.59
C TRP A 18 -0.43 -3.01 1.99
N VAL A 19 -0.25 -1.69 2.10
CA VAL A 19 -0.49 -0.95 3.34
C VAL A 19 -1.99 -0.67 3.46
N ARG A 20 -2.69 -1.56 4.15
CA ARG A 20 -4.14 -1.50 4.33
C ARG A 20 -4.51 -0.51 5.44
N ALA A 21 -5.48 0.35 5.13
CA ALA A 21 -6.20 1.17 6.07
C ALA A 21 -7.56 1.57 5.47
N GLY A 22 -8.59 1.68 6.29
CA GLY A 22 -9.88 2.20 5.88
C GLY A 22 -9.81 3.69 5.54
N LEU A 23 -10.74 4.14 4.70
CA LEU A 23 -10.86 5.55 4.29
C LEU A 23 -11.02 6.49 5.49
N GLU A 24 -11.86 6.12 6.46
CA GLU A 24 -12.14 6.96 7.63
C GLU A 24 -10.91 7.06 8.55
N THR A 25 -10.15 5.98 8.72
CA THR A 25 -8.87 6.01 9.42
C THR A 25 -7.85 6.91 8.72
N CYS A 26 -7.79 6.86 7.39
CA CYS A 26 -6.91 7.72 6.60
C CYS A 26 -7.30 9.20 6.72
N LYS A 27 -8.60 9.51 6.67
CA LYS A 27 -9.14 10.86 6.90
C LYS A 27 -8.83 11.38 8.30
N ALA A 28 -8.99 10.53 9.32
CA ALA A 28 -8.74 10.90 10.72
C ALA A 28 -7.26 11.23 10.96
N ARG A 29 -6.34 10.47 10.34
CA ARG A 29 -4.90 10.69 10.48
C ARG A 29 -4.39 11.92 9.72
N ASP A 30 -5.05 12.31 8.63
CA ASP A 30 -4.66 13.30 7.61
C ASP A 30 -3.92 14.55 8.15
N PRO A 31 -2.58 14.48 8.34
CA PRO A 31 -1.84 15.53 9.00
C PRO A 31 -1.68 16.76 8.09
N LYS A 32 -1.85 16.54 6.78
CA LYS A 32 -1.71 17.55 5.72
C LYS A 32 -3.05 18.16 5.29
N LYS A 33 -4.17 17.68 5.87
CA LYS A 33 -5.54 18.08 5.56
C LYS A 33 -5.86 17.98 4.06
N LEU A 34 -5.32 16.95 3.38
CA LEU A 34 -5.53 16.69 1.96
C LEU A 34 -6.96 16.21 1.66
N TYR A 35 -7.54 15.37 2.52
CA TYR A 35 -8.94 14.93 2.38
C TYR A 35 -9.89 16.12 2.49
N LEU A 36 -9.63 17.04 3.43
CA LEU A 36 -10.42 18.27 3.56
C LEU A 36 -10.32 19.14 2.30
N LYS A 37 -9.11 19.35 1.77
CA LYS A 37 -8.90 20.12 0.53
C LYS A 37 -9.57 19.47 -0.69
N ALA A 38 -9.58 18.14 -0.76
CA ALA A 38 -10.26 17.41 -1.81
C ALA A 38 -11.79 17.58 -1.70
N LEU A 39 -12.38 17.47 -0.50
CA LEU A 39 -13.80 17.73 -0.26
C LEU A 39 -14.22 19.17 -0.58
N GLU A 40 -13.32 20.15 -0.37
CA GLU A 40 -13.52 21.55 -0.76
C GLU A 40 -13.36 21.78 -2.28
N GLY A 41 -13.11 20.72 -3.07
CA GLY A 41 -12.93 20.79 -4.53
C GLY A 41 -11.61 21.39 -4.98
N LYS A 42 -10.64 21.58 -4.06
CA LYS A 42 -9.32 22.17 -4.36
C LYS A 42 -8.33 21.15 -4.93
N ILE A 43 -8.58 19.85 -4.73
CA ILE A 43 -7.79 18.75 -5.30
C ILE A 43 -8.75 17.86 -6.07
N ARG A 44 -8.49 17.65 -7.36
CA ARG A 44 -9.29 16.78 -8.22
C ARG A 44 -8.67 15.37 -8.26
N SER A 45 -9.51 14.38 -8.56
CA SER A 45 -9.09 12.98 -8.74
C SER A 45 -8.47 12.35 -7.48
N PHE A 46 -8.95 12.73 -6.30
CA PHE A 46 -8.39 12.26 -5.04
C PHE A 46 -8.86 10.82 -4.74
N THR A 47 -7.91 9.90 -4.54
CA THR A 47 -8.19 8.49 -4.25
C THR A 47 -8.97 8.34 -2.94
N GLY A 48 -10.11 7.64 -3.00
CA GLY A 48 -11.04 7.48 -1.88
C GLY A 48 -12.12 8.57 -1.79
N ILE A 49 -12.14 9.55 -2.69
CA ILE A 49 -13.25 10.52 -2.86
C ILE A 49 -13.75 10.46 -4.31
N ASP A 50 -12.93 10.92 -5.27
CA ASP A 50 -13.32 11.06 -6.68
C ASP A 50 -12.77 9.93 -7.57
N SER A 51 -11.78 9.19 -7.05
CA SER A 51 -11.14 8.05 -7.73
C SER A 51 -11.24 6.80 -6.84
N PRO A 52 -11.65 5.63 -7.37
CA PRO A 52 -11.71 4.41 -6.60
C PRO A 52 -10.31 3.92 -6.21
N TYR A 53 -10.22 3.27 -5.06
CA TYR A 53 -9.05 2.46 -4.68
C TYR A 53 -9.33 1.01 -5.06
N GLU A 54 -8.51 0.43 -5.94
CA GLU A 54 -8.60 -0.98 -6.29
C GLU A 54 -7.78 -1.79 -5.29
N GLU A 55 -8.41 -2.48 -4.34
CA GLU A 55 -7.70 -3.37 -3.42
C GLU A 55 -6.90 -4.44 -4.21
N PRO A 56 -5.66 -4.75 -3.80
CA PRO A 56 -4.88 -5.81 -4.43
C PRO A 56 -5.42 -7.17 -4.05
N THR A 57 -5.59 -8.04 -5.05
CA THR A 57 -6.09 -9.42 -4.86
C THR A 57 -5.00 -10.43 -4.55
N ASP A 58 -3.74 -10.10 -4.84
CA ASP A 58 -2.59 -11.02 -4.81
C ASP A 58 -1.32 -10.29 -4.31
N ALA A 59 -1.47 -9.50 -3.25
CA ALA A 59 -0.33 -8.86 -2.61
C ALA A 59 0.47 -9.89 -1.81
N GLU A 60 1.80 -9.91 -1.98
CA GLU A 60 2.67 -10.82 -1.22
C GLU A 60 2.71 -10.49 0.28
N LEU A 61 2.52 -9.22 0.65
CA LEU A 61 2.45 -8.79 2.03
C LEU A 61 1.32 -7.80 2.27
N VAL A 62 0.51 -8.04 3.31
CA VAL A 62 -0.53 -7.12 3.76
C VAL A 62 -0.17 -6.58 5.14
N LEU A 63 -0.07 -5.25 5.24
CA LEU A 63 0.19 -4.51 6.47
C LEU A 63 -1.06 -3.73 6.85
N ASP A 64 -1.87 -4.29 7.75
CA ASP A 64 -3.06 -3.63 8.27
C ASP A 64 -2.69 -2.64 9.39
N THR A 65 -2.58 -1.37 9.02
CA THR A 65 -2.18 -0.30 9.95
C THR A 65 -3.30 0.15 10.87
N GLU A 66 -4.50 -0.43 10.79
CA GLU A 66 -5.56 -0.22 11.79
C GLU A 66 -5.36 -1.11 13.01
N VAL A 67 -4.71 -2.26 12.83
CA VAL A 67 -4.52 -3.29 13.85
C VAL A 67 -3.07 -3.37 14.30
N LEU A 68 -2.13 -3.22 13.37
CA LEU A 68 -0.70 -3.31 13.62
C LEU A 68 -0.13 -1.94 14.00
N SER A 69 0.77 -1.95 14.97
CA SER A 69 1.66 -0.83 15.24
C SER A 69 2.67 -0.61 14.11
N GLU A 70 3.30 0.56 14.10
CA GLU A 70 4.37 0.88 13.15
C GLU A 70 5.53 -0.11 13.27
N GLU A 71 5.94 -0.44 14.49
CA GLU A 71 7.03 -1.38 14.77
C GLU A 71 6.70 -2.79 14.23
N GLU A 72 5.48 -3.29 14.46
CA GLU A 72 5.03 -4.57 13.91
C GLU A 72 5.00 -4.57 12.38
N CYS A 73 4.59 -3.45 11.76
CA CYS A 73 4.60 -3.32 10.30
C CYS A 73 6.03 -3.37 9.75
N VAL A 74 6.97 -2.66 10.39
CA VAL A 74 8.38 -2.63 9.97
C VAL A 74 9.01 -4.00 10.13
N ASN A 75 8.76 -4.70 11.24
CA ASN A 75 9.29 -6.05 11.46
C ASN A 75 8.78 -7.01 10.38
N ARG A 76 7.46 -7.06 10.13
CA ARG A 76 6.89 -7.92 9.08
C ARG A 76 7.41 -7.60 7.68
N LEU A 77 7.59 -6.31 7.37
CA LEU A 77 8.16 -5.88 6.10
C LEU A 77 9.59 -6.37 5.94
N THR A 78 10.39 -6.24 6.99
CA THR A 78 11.80 -6.63 6.99
C THR A 78 11.94 -8.14 6.84
N ASP A 79 11.14 -8.91 7.58
CA ASP A 79 11.10 -10.38 7.48
C ASP A 79 10.74 -10.82 6.06
N ALA A 80 9.69 -10.23 5.46
CA ALA A 80 9.28 -10.56 4.09
C ALA A 80 10.36 -10.23 3.05
N ILE A 81 11.13 -9.16 3.25
CA ILE A 81 12.27 -8.82 2.38
C ILE A 81 13.38 -9.86 2.52
N PHE A 82 13.71 -10.28 3.73
CA PHE A 82 14.73 -11.30 3.94
C PHE A 82 14.31 -12.65 3.34
N ASP A 83 13.08 -13.11 3.60
CA ASP A 83 12.54 -14.34 3.01
C ASP A 83 12.57 -14.29 1.48
N TYR A 84 12.21 -13.14 0.90
CA TYR A 84 12.23 -12.93 -0.55
C TYR A 84 13.65 -13.00 -1.15
N LEU A 85 14.64 -12.45 -0.45
CA LEU A 85 16.04 -12.47 -0.90
C LEU A 85 16.69 -13.84 -0.70
N GLU A 86 16.41 -14.53 0.41
CA GLU A 86 16.94 -15.86 0.70
C GLU A 86 16.30 -16.95 -0.19
N GLY A 87 15.03 -16.80 -0.54
CA GLY A 87 14.36 -17.66 -1.52
C GLY A 87 14.77 -17.42 -2.98
N GLY A 88 15.53 -16.36 -3.26
CA GLY A 88 15.88 -15.89 -4.61
C GLY A 88 17.05 -16.59 -5.30
N ASP A 89 17.77 -17.49 -4.61
CA ASP A 89 18.92 -18.23 -5.18
C ASP A 89 18.53 -19.46 -6.02
N THR A 90 17.24 -19.70 -6.24
CA THR A 90 16.74 -20.80 -7.10
C THR A 90 15.86 -20.29 -8.23
N LEU A 91 16.44 -19.53 -9.17
CA LEU A 91 15.90 -19.32 -10.51
C LEU A 91 17.01 -19.50 -11.57
#